data_AF-A0A1T3CNX3-F1
#
_entry.id   AF-A0A1T3CNX3-F1
#
_cell.length_a   1.000
_cell.length_b   1.000
_cell.length_c   1.000
_cell.angle_alpha   90.00
_cell.angle_beta   90.00
_cell.angle_gamma   90.00
#
_symmetry.space_group_name_H-M   'P 1'
#
loop_
_entity.id
_entity.type
_entity.pdbx_description
1 polymer ?
#
loop_
_entity_poly.entity_id
_entity_poly.type
_entity_poly.pdbx_seq_one_letter_code
_entity_poly.pdbx_strand_id
1 'polypeptide(L)'
;MLGMTSKLVGAGLMLRYSNARASTVQILFGQLVSGAGTGMISIIAQTAVQAVTPRQDVASVTTLYEVAGAIGGAVGNAISGIVWTALLLSRLRANLPATAQSAAVEIQNSFLVASSYLPGSSERIAIDKSYTEVMHVLLIVALAVLSVPFIAMFGMENIRLKEETTEQVRKK
;
A
#
# COMPACT_ATOMS: atom_id res chain seq x y z
N MET A 1 11.96 13.65 1.07
CA MET A 1 12.62 12.38 0.68
C MET A 1 12.48 11.29 1.74
N LEU A 2 12.70 11.59 3.03
CA LEU A 2 12.60 10.61 4.13
C LEU A 2 11.30 9.78 4.14
N GLY A 3 10.14 10.42 3.92
CA GLY A 3 8.86 9.70 3.88
C GLY A 3 8.80 8.62 2.80
N MET A 4 9.30 8.93 1.60
CA MET A 4 9.29 7.99 0.47
C MET A 4 10.28 6.85 0.65
N THR A 5 11.48 7.13 1.18
CA THR A 5 12.45 6.09 1.51
C THR A 5 11.92 5.16 2.60
N SER A 6 11.29 5.69 3.65
CA SER A 6 10.67 4.87 4.70
C SER A 6 9.56 3.99 4.13
N LYS A 7 8.71 4.53 3.24
CA LYS A 7 7.65 3.76 2.58
C LYS A 7 8.21 2.61 1.74
N LEU A 8 9.26 2.87 0.94
CA LEU A 8 9.94 1.84 0.13
C LEU A 8 10.59 0.76 1.01
N VAL A 9 11.28 1.15 2.08
CA VAL A 9 11.90 0.19 3.01
C VAL A 9 10.84 -0.67 3.69
N GLY A 10 9.75 -0.07 4.18
CA GLY A 10 8.64 -0.81 4.79
C GLY A 10 8.00 -1.82 3.84
N ALA A 11 7.71 -1.41 2.61
CA ALA A 11 7.15 -2.30 1.57
C ALA A 11 8.13 -3.42 1.17
N GLY A 12 9.42 -3.12 1.01
CA GLY A 12 10.45 -4.13 0.74
C GLY A 12 10.61 -5.13 1.89
N LEU A 13 10.47 -4.66 3.13
CA LEU A 13 10.50 -5.52 4.31
C LEU A 13 9.30 -6.46 4.37
N MET A 14 8.12 -5.96 4.03
CA MET A 14 6.93 -6.80 3.88
C MET A 14 7.14 -7.87 2.80
N LEU A 15 7.76 -7.53 1.66
CA LEU A 15 8.08 -8.52 0.62
C LEU A 15 9.02 -9.61 1.16
N ARG A 16 10.04 -9.23 1.94
CA ARG A 16 11.00 -10.18 2.54
C ARG A 16 10.35 -11.12 3.57
N TYR A 17 9.35 -10.62 4.30
CA TYR A 17 8.66 -11.33 5.37
C TYR A 17 7.30 -11.89 4.97
N SER A 18 6.93 -11.86 3.69
CA SER A 18 5.68 -12.44 3.21
C SER A 18 5.76 -13.96 3.06
N ASN A 19 6.47 -14.64 3.95
CA ASN A 19 6.62 -16.10 3.93
C ASN A 19 6.01 -16.73 5.19
N ALA A 20 5.63 -18.01 5.11
CA ALA A 20 4.99 -18.75 6.19
C ALA A 20 5.81 -18.88 7.49
N ARG A 21 7.08 -18.47 7.49
CA ARG A 21 7.98 -18.51 8.65
C ARG A 21 8.20 -17.14 9.29
N ALA A 22 7.68 -16.07 8.71
CA ALA A 22 7.83 -14.75 9.28
C ALA A 22 6.99 -14.61 10.55
N SER A 23 7.55 -13.97 11.57
CA SER A 23 6.80 -13.67 12.77
C SER A 23 5.81 -12.54 12.50
N THR A 24 4.69 -12.53 13.23
CA THR A 24 3.73 -11.43 13.17
C THR A 24 4.41 -10.08 13.45
N VAL A 25 5.38 -10.04 14.35
CA VAL A 25 6.16 -8.83 14.70
C VAL A 25 6.96 -8.31 13.50
N GLN A 26 7.54 -9.18 12.68
CA GLN A 26 8.28 -8.79 11.48
C GLN A 26 7.39 -8.13 10.43
N ILE A 27 6.19 -8.68 10.22
CA ILE A 27 5.20 -8.11 9.30
C ILE A 27 4.67 -6.78 9.84
N LEU A 28 4.36 -6.72 11.14
CA LEU A 28 3.90 -5.50 11.82
C LEU A 28 4.93 -4.37 11.72
N PHE A 29 6.21 -4.68 11.89
CA PHE A 29 7.27 -3.68 11.77
C PHE A 29 7.34 -3.09 10.36
N GLY A 30 7.22 -3.93 9.31
CA GLY A 30 7.13 -3.46 7.93
C GLY A 30 5.95 -2.51 7.69
N GLN A 31 4.77 -2.83 8.25
CA GLN A 31 3.58 -1.99 8.19
C GLN A 31 3.77 -0.66 8.93
N LEU A 32 4.37 -0.66 10.11
CA LEU A 32 4.65 0.56 10.87
C LEU A 32 5.58 1.51 10.12
N VAL A 33 6.67 0.98 9.56
CA VAL A 33 7.64 1.76 8.79
C VAL A 33 7.00 2.33 7.51
N SER A 34 6.21 1.51 6.81
CA SER A 34 5.47 1.92 5.61
C SER A 34 4.40 2.98 5.91
N GLY A 35 3.66 2.80 7.02
CA GLY A 35 2.64 3.72 7.50
C GLY A 35 3.22 5.07 7.90
N ALA A 36 4.32 5.09 8.65
CA ALA A 36 5.04 6.32 8.99
C ALA A 36 5.53 7.05 7.72
N GLY A 37 6.06 6.31 6.74
CA GLY A 37 6.40 6.82 5.41
C GLY A 37 5.23 7.52 4.72
N THR A 38 4.07 6.86 4.69
CA THR A 38 2.85 7.39 4.07
C THR A 38 2.36 8.65 4.78
N GLY A 39 2.29 8.66 6.11
CA GLY A 39 1.87 9.84 6.87
C GLY A 39 2.76 11.06 6.63
N MET A 40 4.09 10.87 6.58
CA MET A 40 5.02 11.94 6.24
C MET A 40 4.77 12.51 4.85
N ILE A 41 4.59 11.64 3.83
CA ILE A 41 4.33 12.08 2.45
C ILE A 41 3.03 12.88 2.39
N SER A 42 1.97 12.40 3.03
CA SER A 42 0.65 13.05 3.00
C SER A 42 0.71 14.47 3.57
N ILE A 43 1.27 14.63 4.77
CA ILE A 43 1.37 15.93 5.44
C ILE A 43 2.22 16.92 4.62
N ILE A 44 3.37 16.47 4.12
CA ILE A 44 4.28 17.32 3.34
C ILE A 44 3.64 17.74 2.02
N ALA A 45 3.03 16.80 1.28
CA ALA A 45 2.40 17.10 0.00
C ALA A 45 1.21 18.05 0.16
N GLN A 46 0.34 17.81 1.14
CA GLN A 46 -0.80 18.67 1.43
C GLN A 46 -0.34 20.08 1.81
N THR A 47 0.68 20.19 2.68
CA THR A 47 1.23 21.49 3.09
C THR A 47 1.88 22.23 1.91
N ALA A 48 2.59 21.52 1.04
CA ALA A 48 3.21 22.12 -0.16
C ALA A 48 2.16 22.72 -1.11
N VAL A 49 1.05 22.01 -1.35
CA VAL A 49 -0.07 22.51 -2.16
C VAL A 49 -0.72 23.73 -1.51
N GLN A 50 -0.92 23.70 -0.20
CA GLN A 50 -1.51 24.83 0.54
C GLN A 50 -0.60 26.06 0.56
N ALA A 51 0.72 25.87 0.61
CA ALA A 51 1.70 26.96 0.66
C ALA A 51 1.66 27.84 -0.59
N VAL A 52 1.52 27.24 -1.78
CA VAL A 52 1.49 27.97 -3.05
C VAL A 52 0.10 28.49 -3.44
N THR A 53 -0.88 28.35 -2.55
CA THR A 53 -2.28 28.69 -2.82
C THR A 53 -2.69 29.98 -2.09
N PRO A 54 -3.43 30.91 -2.73
CA PRO A 54 -4.02 32.06 -2.05
C PRO A 54 -4.87 31.64 -0.84
N ARG A 55 -4.81 32.39 0.27
CA ARG A 55 -5.48 32.03 1.55
C ARG A 55 -6.98 31.73 1.41
N GLN A 56 -7.66 32.39 0.47
CA GLN A 56 -9.08 32.20 0.20
C GLN A 56 -9.41 30.85 -0.47
N ASP A 57 -8.44 30.24 -1.15
CA ASP A 57 -8.62 29.01 -1.95
C ASP A 57 -8.05 27.76 -1.25
N VAL A 58 -7.40 27.92 -0.09
CA VAL A 58 -6.75 26.82 0.67
C VAL A 58 -7.73 25.68 0.97
N ALA A 59 -8.97 25.98 1.34
CA ALA A 59 -9.99 24.96 1.60
C ALA A 59 -10.35 24.15 0.33
N SER A 60 -10.48 24.83 -0.80
CA SER A 60 -10.80 24.21 -2.09
C SER A 60 -9.68 23.29 -2.57
N VAL A 61 -8.42 23.74 -2.53
CA VAL A 61 -7.27 22.91 -2.96
C VAL A 61 -7.04 21.72 -2.03
N THR A 62 -7.31 21.88 -0.73
CA THR A 62 -7.25 20.80 0.25
C THR A 62 -8.29 19.73 -0.06
N THR A 63 -9.51 20.14 -0.38
CA THR A 63 -10.58 19.22 -0.78
C THR A 63 -10.21 18.46 -2.04
N LEU A 64 -9.65 19.15 -3.04
CA LEU A 64 -9.19 18.51 -4.28
C LEU A 64 -8.07 17.50 -4.00
N TYR A 65 -7.14 17.81 -3.11
CA TYR A 65 -6.09 16.89 -2.68
C TYR A 65 -6.66 15.60 -2.05
N GLU A 66 -7.60 15.72 -1.12
CA GLU A 66 -8.23 14.57 -0.46
C GLU A 66 -9.08 13.74 -1.43
N VAL A 67 -9.82 14.39 -2.35
CA VAL A 67 -10.59 13.72 -3.39
C VAL A 67 -9.67 12.93 -4.32
N ALA A 68 -8.55 13.52 -4.75
CA ALA A 68 -7.56 12.82 -5.56
C ALA A 68 -6.98 11.60 -4.81
N GLY A 69 -6.69 11.74 -3.51
CA GLY A 69 -6.29 10.64 -2.64
C GLY A 69 -7.32 9.53 -2.56
N ALA A 70 -8.60 9.87 -2.38
CA ALA A 70 -9.70 8.92 -2.31
C ALA A 70 -9.89 8.15 -3.63
N ILE A 71 -9.80 8.84 -4.77
CA ILE A 71 -9.85 8.21 -6.11
C ILE A 71 -8.69 7.23 -6.26
N GLY A 72 -7.47 7.65 -5.94
CA GLY A 72 -6.28 6.79 -5.99
C GLY A 72 -6.44 5.54 -5.12
N GLY A 73 -6.96 5.71 -3.89
CA GLY A 73 -7.27 4.60 -2.99
C GLY A 73 -8.32 3.64 -3.55
N ALA A 74 -9.40 4.16 -4.14
CA ALA A 74 -10.45 3.35 -4.76
C ALA A 74 -9.93 2.53 -5.95
N VAL A 75 -9.15 3.17 -6.84
CA VAL A 75 -8.53 2.49 -7.99
C VAL A 75 -7.55 1.41 -7.53
N GLY A 76 -6.68 1.72 -6.55
CA GLY A 76 -5.75 0.75 -5.99
C GLY A 76 -6.44 -0.46 -5.37
N ASN A 77 -7.50 -0.23 -4.60
CA ASN A 77 -8.30 -1.29 -4.00
C ASN A 77 -8.99 -2.17 -5.06
N ALA A 78 -9.53 -1.57 -6.12
CA ALA A 78 -10.16 -2.32 -7.21
C ALA A 78 -9.14 -3.23 -7.93
N ILE A 79 -7.97 -2.70 -8.29
CA ILE A 79 -6.90 -3.49 -8.93
C ILE A 79 -6.45 -4.61 -8.00
N SER A 80 -6.18 -4.31 -6.73
CA SER A 80 -5.78 -5.31 -5.74
C SER A 80 -6.83 -6.41 -5.57
N GLY A 81 -8.11 -6.05 -5.55
CA GLY A 81 -9.22 -7.00 -5.42
C GLY A 81 -9.32 -7.95 -6.61
N ILE A 82 -9.18 -7.44 -7.84
CA ILE A 82 -9.19 -8.26 -9.05
C ILE A 82 -7.97 -9.19 -9.09
N VAL A 83 -6.77 -8.66 -8.81
CA VAL A 83 -5.54 -9.46 -8.77
C VAL A 83 -5.64 -10.55 -7.71
N TRP A 84 -6.12 -10.21 -6.51
CA TRP A 84 -6.31 -11.16 -5.42
C TRP A 84 -7.26 -12.29 -5.82
N THR A 85 -8.46 -11.95 -6.27
CA THR A 85 -9.50 -12.95 -6.58
C THR A 85 -9.09 -13.85 -7.75
N ALA A 86 -8.55 -13.28 -8.83
CA ALA A 86 -8.14 -14.05 -10.01
C ALA A 86 -6.96 -14.98 -9.71
N LEU A 87 -5.92 -14.48 -9.03
CA LEU A 87 -4.72 -15.27 -8.77
C LEU A 87 -4.93 -16.27 -7.65
N LEU A 88 -5.64 -15.91 -6.57
CA LEU A 88 -5.80 -16.81 -5.42
C LEU A 88 -6.51 -18.10 -5.81
N LEU A 89 -7.58 -18.03 -6.60
CA LEU A 89 -8.28 -19.24 -7.05
C LEU A 89 -7.36 -20.13 -7.89
N SER A 90 -6.57 -19.53 -8.77
CA SER A 90 -5.59 -20.24 -9.59
C SER A 90 -4.53 -20.94 -8.73
N ARG A 91 -3.97 -20.24 -7.72
CA ARG A 91 -2.97 -20.81 -6.81
C ARG A 91 -3.55 -21.89 -5.90
N LEU A 92 -4.78 -21.71 -5.39
CA LEU A 92 -5.46 -22.73 -4.60
C LEU A 92 -5.67 -24.01 -5.40
N ARG A 93 -6.16 -23.91 -6.64
CA ARG A 93 -6.30 -25.08 -7.53
C ARG A 93 -4.97 -25.76 -7.86
N ALA A 94 -3.87 -25.03 -7.89
CA ALA A 94 -2.55 -25.60 -8.17
C ALA A 94 -1.90 -26.26 -6.93
N ASN A 95 -2.13 -25.70 -5.74
CA ASN A 95 -1.43 -26.13 -4.52
C ASN A 95 -2.25 -27.04 -3.61
N LEU A 96 -3.59 -26.99 -3.65
CA LEU A 96 -4.44 -27.79 -2.77
C LEU A 96 -4.32 -29.30 -3.08
N PRO A 97 -4.32 -30.16 -2.05
CA PRO A 97 -4.38 -31.60 -2.24
C PRO A 97 -5.73 -32.00 -2.87
N ALA A 98 -5.76 -33.15 -3.56
CA ALA A 98 -6.96 -33.65 -4.23
C ALA A 98 -8.19 -33.74 -3.30
N THR A 99 -7.97 -34.00 -2.01
CA THR A 99 -8.99 -34.07 -0.95
C THR A 99 -9.71 -32.74 -0.70
N ALA A 100 -9.08 -31.61 -1.01
CA ALA A 100 -9.59 -30.26 -0.71
C ALA A 100 -9.84 -29.42 -1.97
N GLN A 101 -9.68 -29.99 -3.17
CA GLN A 101 -9.86 -29.25 -4.43
C GLN A 101 -11.26 -28.67 -4.62
N SER A 102 -12.30 -29.40 -4.15
CA SER A 102 -13.69 -28.92 -4.20
C SER A 102 -13.92 -27.68 -3.33
N ALA A 103 -13.12 -27.49 -2.27
CA ALA A 103 -13.21 -26.35 -1.36
C ALA A 103 -12.49 -25.09 -1.86
N ALA A 104 -11.78 -25.13 -2.98
CA ALA A 104 -10.96 -24.02 -3.46
C ALA A 104 -11.74 -22.69 -3.61
N VAL A 105 -12.96 -22.74 -4.13
CA VAL A 105 -13.83 -21.56 -4.30
C VAL A 105 -14.34 -21.05 -2.95
N GLU A 106 -14.66 -21.95 -2.02
CA GLU A 106 -15.12 -21.60 -0.68
C GLU A 106 -13.99 -20.91 0.12
N ILE A 107 -12.78 -21.47 0.07
CA ILE A 107 -11.58 -20.92 0.69
C ILE A 107 -11.27 -19.53 0.12
N GLN A 108 -11.35 -19.35 -1.21
CA GLN A 108 -11.13 -18.06 -1.86
C GLN A 108 -12.10 -16.99 -1.35
N ASN A 109 -13.38 -17.36 -1.17
CA ASN A 109 -14.45 -16.43 -0.79
C ASN A 109 -14.51 -16.15 0.71
N SER A 110 -13.91 -17.00 1.54
CA SER A 110 -13.99 -16.87 3.00
C SER A 110 -12.66 -17.14 3.68
N PHE A 111 -12.08 -16.09 4.24
CA PHE A 111 -10.92 -16.21 5.11
C PHE A 111 -11.22 -17.06 6.36
N LEU A 112 -12.47 -17.05 6.85
CA LEU A 112 -12.85 -17.88 8.00
C LEU A 112 -12.68 -19.37 7.67
N VAL A 113 -13.11 -19.78 6.47
CA VAL A 113 -12.91 -21.15 5.96
C VAL A 113 -11.43 -21.45 5.76
N ALA A 114 -10.67 -20.52 5.15
CA ALA A 114 -9.23 -20.68 5.02
C ALA A 114 -8.53 -20.91 6.39
N SER A 115 -8.99 -20.20 7.42
CA SER A 115 -8.40 -20.23 8.77
C SER A 115 -8.83 -21.43 9.63
N SER A 116 -9.93 -22.11 9.28
CA SER A 116 -10.47 -23.23 10.06
C SER A 116 -9.67 -24.53 9.91
N TYR A 117 -8.88 -24.66 8.83
CA TYR A 117 -7.97 -25.79 8.63
C TYR A 117 -6.88 -25.82 9.71
N LEU A 118 -6.67 -27.01 10.27
CA LEU A 118 -5.73 -27.25 11.36
C LEU A 118 -4.31 -26.78 10.97
N PRO A 119 -3.64 -25.97 11.81
CA PRO A 119 -2.25 -25.59 11.59
C PRO A 119 -1.34 -26.81 11.36
N GLY A 120 -0.57 -26.80 10.28
CA GLY A 120 0.32 -27.90 9.91
C GLY A 120 -0.31 -29.00 9.04
N SER A 121 -1.63 -28.95 8.77
CA SER A 121 -2.23 -29.87 7.79
C SER A 121 -1.74 -29.57 6.37
N SER A 122 -1.82 -30.57 5.48
CA SER A 122 -1.49 -30.41 4.06
C SER A 122 -2.29 -29.29 3.39
N GLU A 123 -3.57 -29.18 3.72
CA GLU A 123 -4.49 -28.16 3.25
C GLU A 123 -4.04 -26.79 3.74
N ARG A 124 -3.76 -26.64 5.05
CA ARG A 124 -3.36 -25.36 5.62
C ARG A 124 -2.05 -24.85 5.02
N ILE A 125 -1.06 -25.73 4.86
CA ILE A 125 0.22 -25.39 4.21
C ILE A 125 0.00 -24.95 2.76
N ALA A 126 -0.86 -25.65 2.01
CA ALA A 126 -1.19 -25.29 0.63
C ALA A 126 -1.93 -23.95 0.52
N ILE A 127 -2.84 -23.66 1.45
CA ILE A 127 -3.56 -22.39 1.54
C ILE A 127 -2.58 -21.26 1.86
N ASP A 128 -1.76 -21.40 2.91
CA ASP A 128 -0.79 -20.38 3.33
C ASP A 128 0.22 -20.08 2.20
N LYS A 129 0.66 -21.12 1.48
CA LYS A 129 1.52 -20.97 0.29
C LYS A 129 0.81 -20.18 -0.81
N SER A 130 -0.45 -20.50 -1.10
CA SER A 130 -1.24 -19.81 -2.13
C SER A 130 -1.45 -18.33 -1.79
N TYR A 131 -1.76 -18.01 -0.53
CA TYR A 131 -1.89 -16.64 -0.04
C TYR A 131 -0.56 -15.89 -0.14
N THR A 132 0.54 -16.53 0.27
CA THR A 132 1.90 -15.99 0.18
C THR A 132 2.26 -15.61 -1.26
N GLU A 133 2.02 -16.50 -2.22
CA GLU A 133 2.33 -16.25 -3.63
C GLU A 133 1.56 -15.04 -4.19
N VAL A 134 0.28 -14.91 -3.85
CA VAL A 134 -0.53 -13.78 -4.30
C VAL A 134 -0.11 -12.48 -3.61
N MET A 135 0.19 -12.51 -2.31
CA MET A 135 0.70 -11.34 -1.57
C MET A 135 2.02 -10.84 -2.14
N HIS A 136 2.94 -11.74 -2.53
CA HIS A 136 4.17 -11.35 -3.22
C HIS A 136 3.90 -10.60 -4.52
N VAL A 137 2.96 -11.08 -5.35
CA VAL A 137 2.59 -10.40 -6.60
C VAL A 137 2.04 -9.00 -6.30
N LEU A 138 1.12 -8.88 -5.34
CA LEU A 138 0.55 -7.59 -4.94
C LEU A 138 1.62 -6.60 -4.45
N LEU A 139 2.57 -7.07 -3.64
CA LEU A 139 3.65 -6.24 -3.12
C LEU A 139 4.62 -5.79 -4.23
N ILE A 140 4.92 -6.65 -5.21
CA ILE A 140 5.74 -6.29 -6.36
C ILE A 140 5.03 -5.21 -7.20
N VAL A 141 3.73 -5.40 -7.48
CA VAL A 141 2.93 -4.40 -8.21
C VAL A 141 2.90 -3.08 -7.45
N ALA A 142 2.68 -3.11 -6.13
CA ALA A 142 2.69 -1.91 -5.30
C ALA A 142 4.03 -1.17 -5.33
N LEU A 143 5.16 -1.90 -5.26
CA LEU A 143 6.50 -1.32 -5.38
C LEU A 143 6.75 -0.70 -6.76
N ALA A 144 6.28 -1.35 -7.83
CA ALA A 144 6.40 -0.83 -9.19
C ALA A 144 5.56 0.45 -9.40
N VAL A 145 4.36 0.52 -8.80
CA VAL A 145 3.56 1.75 -8.85
C VAL A 145 4.22 2.85 -8.00
N LEU A 146 4.82 2.50 -6.85
CA LEU A 146 5.48 3.45 -5.96
C LEU A 146 6.78 4.05 -6.55
N SER A 147 7.43 3.37 -7.51
CA SER A 147 8.63 3.91 -8.16
C SER A 147 8.34 5.16 -8.98
N VAL A 148 7.13 5.30 -9.54
CA VAL A 148 6.74 6.48 -10.34
C VAL A 148 6.80 7.77 -9.52
N PRO A 149 6.07 7.92 -8.39
CA PRO A 149 6.17 9.11 -7.57
C PRO A 149 7.56 9.25 -6.91
N PHE A 150 8.28 8.16 -6.64
CA PHE A 150 9.64 8.24 -6.11
C PHE A 150 10.59 8.94 -7.11
N ILE A 151 10.48 8.62 -8.40
CA ILE A 151 11.26 9.30 -9.45
C ILE A 151 10.77 10.74 -9.63
N ALA A 152 9.45 10.96 -9.64
CA ALA A 152 8.88 12.30 -9.82
C ALA A 152 9.34 13.30 -8.74
N MET A 153 9.62 12.82 -7.51
CA MET A 153 10.12 13.67 -6.43
C MET A 153 11.46 14.36 -6.73
N PHE A 154 12.31 13.79 -7.60
CA PHE A 154 13.58 14.41 -7.97
C PHE A 154 13.40 15.63 -8.88
N GLY A 155 12.24 15.78 -9.53
CA GLY A 155 11.90 16.94 -10.34
C GLY A 155 11.13 18.03 -9.60
N MET A 156 10.87 17.87 -8.30
CA MET A 156 10.10 18.84 -7.52
C MET A 156 10.98 20.00 -7.06
N GLU A 157 10.51 21.23 -7.27
CA GLU A 157 11.16 22.44 -6.75
C GLU A 157 10.98 22.60 -5.24
N ASN A 158 11.96 23.21 -4.59
CA ASN A 158 11.95 23.41 -3.15
C ASN A 158 11.21 24.71 -2.80
N ILE A 159 9.99 24.58 -2.25
CA ILE A 159 9.16 25.72 -1.84
C ILE A 159 9.67 26.26 -0.49
N ARG A 160 10.15 27.52 -0.48
CA ARG A 160 10.61 28.20 0.74
C ARG A 160 9.47 28.88 1.47
N LEU A 161 9.00 28.28 2.55
CA LEU A 161 7.88 28.80 3.36
C LEU A 161 8.16 30.16 4.05
N LYS A 162 9.43 30.57 4.22
CA LYS A 162 9.80 31.79 4.96
C LYS A 162 9.76 33.09 4.15
N GLU A 163 9.96 33.05 2.84
CA GLU A 163 10.14 34.27 2.03
C GLU A 163 8.81 34.91 1.60
N GLU A 164 7.77 34.11 1.37
CA GLU A 164 6.47 34.63 0.91
C GLU A 164 5.72 35.47 1.96
N THR A 165 5.96 35.21 3.25
CA THR A 165 5.34 36.00 4.32
C THR A 165 5.89 37.44 4.34
N THR A 166 7.15 37.65 3.95
CA THR A 166 7.78 38.98 3.97
C THR A 166 7.44 39.81 2.73
N GLU A 167 7.29 39.18 1.55
CA GLU A 167 6.86 39.89 0.34
C GLU A 167 5.37 40.26 0.35
N GLN A 168 4.49 39.40 0.88
CA GLN A 168 3.07 39.73 1.00
C GLN A 168 2.79 40.83 2.03
N VAL A 169 3.66 41.00 3.03
CA VAL A 169 3.60 42.13 3.98
C VAL A 169 4.19 43.41 3.39
N ARG A 170 5.16 43.31 2.48
CA ARG A 170 5.78 44.49 1.82
C ARG A 170 4.94 45.08 0.68
N LYS A 171 4.00 44.31 0.11
CA LYS A 171 3.07 44.75 -0.95
C LYS A 171 1.70 45.22 -0.42
N LYS A 172 1.49 45.24 0.90
CA LYS A 172 0.37 45.91 1.57
C LYS A 172 0.86 47.18 2.25
#